data_AF-A0A0R2V9Q9-F1
#
_entry.id   AF-A0A0R2V9Q9-F1
#
_cell.length_a   1.000
_cell.length_b   1.000
_cell.length_c   1.000
_cell.angle_alpha   90.00
_cell.angle_beta   90.00
_cell.angle_gamma   90.00
#
_symmetry.space_group_name_H-M   'P 1'
#
loop_
_entity.id
_entity.type
_entity.pdbx_description
1 polymer ?
#
loop_
_entity_poly.entity_id
_entity_poly.type
_entity_poly.pdbx_seq_one_letter_code
_entity_poly.pdbx_strand_id
1 'polypeptide(L)'
;MNTTINDIHSKLNNSIKKQEDLEKNKILSVSELNRLVKNILHTTFSFVWIKGEVSGFSSYSSGHWYFKLKDKEAQVDCVMFARKNQQLQWQPKNGDSLELQCQVSLYEANGKYQLIVETMQKSGLGELFEKYLQLKNKLEQEGLFSEAIKKPLPRFPQTIGVITSPDGAALRDVISTLLRRNKSVSIIVYPTLVQGISAANEICSAITNANERKEVDALIVCRGGGSIEDLWSFNTDSVAYAIFNSTIPVISAVGHETDFTIADFVADIRAPTPTAAAEIVSEGSNEILSTINVYLNSMSRVLTGKIEQTQLKLNFLERRLTSPKQRIASQKDFLASYRKRMQLNISSKVEAYKNKVNHAAIQLPSPKQIIQEKNHQVILLNKRLGVNIKSQINTYTTKMTSIKKSLLMLNPKSILSRGYSIVTGIDEKILRDTKNISVDDNIVITFHNGYAKATITEKNSKN
;
A
#
# COMPACT_ATOMS: atom_id res chain seq x y z
N MET A 1 -13.98 -74.63 -33.34
CA MET A 1 -14.19 -73.73 -34.50
C MET A 1 -14.16 -74.47 -35.85
N ASN A 2 -14.61 -75.74 -35.92
CA ASN A 2 -14.63 -76.53 -37.18
C ASN A 2 -16.05 -76.78 -37.72
N THR A 3 -17.07 -76.13 -37.15
CA THR A 3 -18.47 -76.29 -37.56
C THR A 3 -18.94 -75.25 -38.59
N THR A 4 -18.19 -74.16 -38.80
CA THR A 4 -18.57 -73.06 -39.70
C THR A 4 -18.08 -73.21 -41.15
N ILE A 5 -17.18 -74.16 -41.43
CA ILE A 5 -16.62 -74.35 -42.80
C ILE A 5 -17.51 -75.26 -43.66
N ASN A 6 -18.20 -76.24 -43.05
CA ASN A 6 -19.10 -77.14 -43.78
C ASN A 6 -20.44 -76.50 -44.17
N ASP A 7 -20.90 -75.48 -43.44
CA ASP A 7 -22.13 -74.74 -43.75
C ASP A 7 -21.97 -73.74 -44.91
N ILE A 8 -20.74 -73.32 -45.20
CA ILE A 8 -20.42 -72.45 -46.35
C ILE A 8 -20.34 -73.29 -47.64
N HIS A 9 -19.76 -74.49 -47.57
CA HIS A 9 -19.72 -75.42 -48.71
C HIS A 9 -21.10 -75.94 -49.13
N SER A 10 -22.03 -76.16 -48.18
CA SER A 10 -23.39 -76.61 -48.51
C SER A 10 -24.26 -75.50 -49.14
N LYS A 11 -24.04 -74.24 -48.71
CA LYS A 11 -24.70 -73.06 -49.29
C LYS A 11 -24.12 -72.64 -50.65
N LEU A 12 -22.82 -72.85 -50.89
CA LEU A 12 -22.22 -72.71 -52.22
C LEU A 12 -22.85 -73.71 -53.22
N ASN A 13 -22.95 -74.99 -52.86
CA ASN A 13 -23.45 -76.01 -53.79
C ASN A 13 -24.95 -75.91 -54.09
N ASN A 14 -25.76 -75.40 -53.16
CA ASN A 14 -27.21 -75.22 -53.38
C ASN A 14 -27.57 -73.91 -54.11
N SER A 15 -26.68 -72.90 -54.09
CA SER A 15 -26.88 -71.66 -54.85
C SER A 15 -26.43 -71.82 -56.32
N ILE A 16 -25.45 -72.69 -56.59
CA ILE A 16 -24.96 -73.02 -57.93
C ILE A 16 -25.95 -73.91 -58.70
N LYS A 17 -26.68 -74.81 -58.01
CA LYS A 17 -27.62 -75.75 -58.65
C LYS A 17 -28.96 -75.18 -59.12
N LYS A 18 -29.30 -73.93 -58.79
CA LYS A 18 -30.60 -73.32 -59.18
C LYS A 18 -30.54 -72.40 -60.40
N GLN A 19 -29.37 -72.33 -61.06
CA GLN A 19 -29.15 -71.59 -62.30
C GLN A 19 -28.52 -72.46 -63.40
N GLU A 20 -28.62 -73.79 -63.31
CA GLU A 20 -28.06 -74.71 -64.32
C GLU A 20 -28.96 -74.95 -65.54
N ASP A 21 -30.16 -74.35 -65.62
CA ASP A 21 -31.10 -74.50 -66.76
C ASP A 21 -31.37 -73.18 -67.52
N LEU A 22 -30.31 -72.41 -67.83
CA LEU A 22 -30.40 -71.29 -68.77
C LEU A 22 -29.45 -71.51 -69.95
N GLU A 23 -30.01 -72.11 -70.99
CA GLU A 23 -29.65 -72.01 -72.42
C GLU A 23 -28.16 -72.16 -72.79
N LYS A 24 -27.68 -73.40 -72.85
CA LYS A 24 -26.35 -73.81 -73.35
C LYS A 24 -25.99 -73.39 -74.80
N ASN A 25 -26.84 -72.65 -75.51
CA ASN A 25 -26.62 -72.19 -76.89
C ASN A 25 -27.11 -70.75 -77.15
N LYS A 26 -27.10 -69.87 -76.14
CA LYS A 26 -27.36 -68.45 -76.36
C LYS A 26 -26.07 -67.75 -76.80
N ILE A 27 -26.02 -67.24 -78.04
CA ILE A 27 -24.90 -66.40 -78.50
C ILE A 27 -25.03 -65.06 -77.77
N LEU A 28 -24.14 -64.83 -76.80
CA LEU A 28 -24.06 -63.57 -76.06
C LEU A 28 -23.31 -62.54 -76.87
N SER A 29 -23.81 -61.31 -76.88
CA SER A 29 -23.04 -60.16 -77.34
C SER A 29 -21.90 -59.83 -76.38
N VAL A 30 -20.88 -59.13 -76.87
CA VAL A 30 -19.71 -58.73 -76.06
C VAL A 30 -20.12 -57.88 -74.84
N SER A 31 -21.15 -57.03 -74.99
CA SER A 31 -21.71 -56.24 -73.90
C SER A 31 -22.43 -57.09 -72.86
N GLU A 32 -23.18 -58.12 -73.28
CA GLU A 32 -23.85 -59.04 -72.37
C GLU A 32 -22.85 -59.89 -71.59
N LEU A 33 -21.77 -60.34 -72.22
CA LEU A 33 -20.68 -61.05 -71.56
C LEU A 33 -20.00 -60.17 -70.50
N ASN A 34 -19.62 -58.94 -70.86
CA ASN A 34 -18.99 -58.00 -69.91
C ASN A 34 -19.91 -57.68 -68.73
N ARG A 35 -21.21 -57.50 -68.98
CA ARG A 35 -22.21 -57.25 -67.92
C ARG A 35 -22.36 -58.45 -66.98
N LEU A 36 -22.36 -59.67 -67.52
CA LEU A 36 -22.39 -60.89 -66.71
C LEU A 36 -21.14 -61.03 -65.85
N VAL A 37 -19.95 -60.83 -66.43
CA VAL A 37 -18.68 -60.90 -65.69
C VAL A 37 -18.63 -59.85 -64.58
N LYS A 38 -19.04 -58.61 -64.86
CA LYS A 38 -19.11 -57.54 -63.85
C LYS A 38 -20.04 -57.93 -62.70
N ASN A 39 -21.21 -58.49 -62.98
CA ASN A 39 -22.15 -58.92 -61.95
C ASN A 39 -21.61 -60.08 -61.10
N ILE A 40 -20.92 -61.04 -61.73
CA ILE A 40 -20.28 -62.15 -61.01
C ILE A 40 -19.17 -61.62 -60.09
N LEU A 41 -18.31 -60.73 -60.59
CA LEU A 41 -17.25 -60.11 -59.79
C LEU A 41 -17.81 -59.33 -58.61
N HIS A 42 -18.85 -58.53 -58.83
CA HIS A 42 -19.52 -57.74 -57.80
C HIS A 42 -20.23 -58.62 -56.75
N THR A 43 -20.78 -59.78 -57.14
CA THR A 43 -21.49 -60.68 -56.22
C THR A 43 -20.51 -61.56 -55.43
N THR A 44 -19.41 -61.97 -56.06
CA THR A 44 -18.41 -62.86 -55.47
C THR A 44 -17.46 -62.11 -54.53
N PHE A 45 -17.01 -60.92 -54.95
CA PHE A 45 -16.09 -60.09 -54.19
C PHE A 45 -16.83 -58.86 -53.65
N SER A 46 -17.08 -58.86 -52.34
CA SER A 46 -17.51 -57.66 -51.60
C SER A 46 -16.35 -56.65 -51.50
N PHE A 47 -16.43 -55.71 -50.56
CA PHE A 47 -15.28 -54.82 -50.27
C PHE A 47 -14.09 -55.63 -49.77
N VAL A 48 -12.96 -55.51 -50.48
CA VAL A 48 -11.70 -56.18 -50.16
C VAL A 48 -10.63 -55.15 -49.84
N TRP A 49 -9.71 -55.53 -48.95
CA TRP A 49 -8.53 -54.72 -48.63
C TRP A 49 -7.34 -55.23 -49.44
N ILE A 50 -6.70 -54.33 -50.18
CA ILE A 50 -5.56 -54.66 -51.05
C ILE A 50 -4.42 -53.70 -50.74
N LYS A 51 -3.24 -54.26 -50.48
CA LYS A 51 -2.00 -53.52 -50.24
C LYS A 51 -1.16 -53.51 -51.51
N GLY A 52 -0.59 -52.36 -51.84
CA GLY A 52 0.35 -52.25 -52.95
C GLY A 52 0.98 -50.86 -53.03
N GLU A 53 1.84 -50.68 -54.02
CA GLU A 53 2.49 -49.42 -54.30
C GLU A 53 1.76 -48.69 -55.42
N VAL A 54 1.55 -47.38 -55.26
CA VAL A 54 0.91 -46.54 -56.27
C VAL A 54 1.87 -46.24 -57.41
N SER A 55 1.41 -46.45 -58.65
CA SER A 55 2.13 -46.12 -59.87
C SER A 55 1.21 -45.40 -60.87
N GLY A 56 1.75 -44.43 -61.61
CA GLY A 56 1.02 -43.73 -62.66
C GLY A 56 -0.19 -42.91 -62.18
N PHE A 57 -0.12 -42.29 -61.01
CA PHE A 57 -1.19 -41.44 -60.47
C PHE A 57 -1.49 -40.25 -61.39
N SER A 58 -2.78 -40.11 -61.75
CA SER A 58 -3.30 -39.04 -62.59
C SER A 58 -4.61 -38.50 -62.01
N SER A 59 -4.66 -37.19 -61.78
CA SER A 59 -5.88 -36.47 -61.39
C SER A 59 -6.46 -35.77 -62.62
N TYR A 60 -7.64 -36.20 -63.07
CA TYR A 60 -8.30 -35.64 -64.25
C TYR A 60 -9.20 -34.44 -63.89
N SER A 61 -9.57 -33.63 -64.89
CA SER A 61 -10.45 -32.46 -64.75
C SER A 61 -11.86 -32.80 -64.22
N SER A 62 -12.29 -34.06 -64.32
CA SER A 62 -13.53 -34.58 -63.71
C SER A 62 -13.46 -34.74 -62.20
N GLY A 63 -12.28 -34.54 -61.60
CA GLY A 63 -12.04 -34.73 -60.17
C GLY A 63 -11.94 -36.20 -59.75
N HIS A 64 -11.90 -37.16 -60.69
CA HIS A 64 -11.62 -38.57 -60.39
C HIS A 64 -10.12 -38.84 -60.42
N TRP A 65 -9.67 -39.72 -59.51
CA TRP A 65 -8.28 -40.17 -59.48
C TRP A 65 -8.16 -41.53 -60.15
N TYR A 66 -7.19 -41.64 -61.03
CA TYR A 66 -6.82 -42.88 -61.69
C TYR A 66 -5.37 -43.18 -61.38
N PHE A 67 -5.10 -44.41 -60.94
CA PHE A 67 -3.75 -44.86 -60.67
C PHE A 67 -3.69 -46.38 -60.79
N LYS A 68 -2.49 -46.93 -60.85
CA LYS A 68 -2.27 -48.38 -60.82
C LYS A 68 -1.76 -48.77 -59.45
N LEU A 69 -2.30 -49.85 -58.90
CA LEU A 69 -1.75 -50.50 -57.72
C LEU A 69 -0.89 -51.67 -58.21
N LYS A 70 0.40 -51.65 -57.87
CA LYS A 70 1.34 -52.72 -58.22
C LYS A 70 1.82 -53.46 -56.98
N ASP A 71 2.07 -54.75 -57.13
CA ASP A 71 2.85 -55.57 -56.22
C ASP A 71 4.10 -56.12 -56.95
N LYS A 72 4.74 -57.18 -56.44
CA LYS A 72 5.94 -57.75 -57.06
C LYS A 72 5.66 -58.52 -58.36
N GLU A 73 4.44 -58.99 -58.56
CA GLU A 73 4.06 -59.95 -59.62
C GLU A 73 2.96 -59.43 -60.55
N ALA A 74 2.12 -58.50 -60.09
CA ALA A 74 0.92 -58.03 -60.76
C ALA A 74 0.69 -56.52 -60.60
N GLN A 75 -0.14 -55.97 -61.48
CA GLN A 75 -0.64 -54.61 -61.41
C GLN A 75 -2.11 -54.54 -61.80
N VAL A 76 -2.85 -53.61 -61.21
CA VAL A 76 -4.28 -53.41 -61.46
C VAL A 76 -4.65 -51.94 -61.52
N ASP A 77 -5.55 -51.60 -62.44
CA ASP A 77 -6.08 -50.24 -62.60
C ASP A 77 -7.06 -49.92 -61.44
N CYS A 78 -6.84 -48.79 -60.79
CA CYS A 78 -7.64 -48.29 -59.67
C CYS A 78 -8.29 -46.96 -60.03
N VAL A 79 -9.55 -46.80 -59.62
CA VAL A 79 -10.35 -45.59 -59.83
C VAL A 79 -10.93 -45.14 -58.50
N MET A 80 -10.74 -43.87 -58.15
CA MET A 80 -11.40 -43.23 -57.02
C MET A 80 -12.27 -42.08 -57.49
N PHE A 81 -13.57 -42.16 -57.18
CA PHE A 81 -14.54 -41.13 -57.58
C PHE A 81 -14.41 -39.85 -56.75
N ALA A 82 -14.81 -38.72 -57.35
CA ALA A 82 -14.63 -37.37 -56.81
C ALA A 82 -15.33 -37.16 -55.44
N ARG A 83 -16.44 -37.87 -55.21
CA ARG A 83 -17.15 -37.81 -53.93
C ARG A 83 -16.34 -38.43 -52.79
N LYS A 84 -15.51 -39.43 -53.11
CA LYS A 84 -14.75 -40.21 -52.13
C LYS A 84 -13.38 -39.62 -51.89
N ASN A 85 -12.71 -39.11 -52.93
CA ASN A 85 -11.41 -38.47 -52.76
C ASN A 85 -11.49 -37.13 -51.99
N GLN A 86 -12.63 -36.42 -52.02
CA GLN A 86 -12.87 -35.22 -51.20
C GLN A 86 -12.87 -35.50 -49.69
N GLN A 87 -13.07 -36.76 -49.27
CA GLN A 87 -13.02 -37.16 -47.86
C GLN A 87 -11.58 -37.35 -47.35
N LEU A 88 -10.59 -37.41 -48.26
CA LEU A 88 -9.18 -37.54 -47.92
C LEU A 88 -8.54 -36.15 -47.84
N GLN A 89 -7.86 -35.86 -46.73
CA GLN A 89 -7.10 -34.62 -46.54
C GLN A 89 -5.72 -34.65 -47.22
N TRP A 90 -5.41 -35.70 -47.98
CA TRP A 90 -4.11 -35.91 -48.61
C TRP A 90 -4.26 -36.60 -49.97
N GLN A 91 -3.25 -36.43 -50.83
CA GLN A 91 -3.22 -37.03 -52.16
C GLN A 91 -2.07 -38.05 -52.24
N PRO A 92 -2.31 -39.25 -52.82
CA PRO A 92 -1.28 -40.27 -52.97
C PRO A 92 -0.25 -39.86 -54.04
N LYS A 93 1.02 -40.18 -53.80
CA LYS A 93 2.12 -39.97 -54.74
C LYS A 93 2.57 -41.29 -55.35
N ASN A 94 3.17 -41.22 -56.54
CA ASN A 94 3.83 -42.38 -57.14
C ASN A 94 4.94 -42.86 -56.21
N GLY A 95 4.95 -44.15 -55.88
CA GLY A 95 5.85 -44.76 -54.91
C GLY A 95 5.26 -44.96 -53.51
N ASP A 96 4.10 -44.38 -53.20
CA ASP A 96 3.48 -44.55 -51.89
C ASP A 96 2.96 -46.00 -51.74
N SER A 97 3.32 -46.64 -50.63
CA SER A 97 2.71 -47.91 -50.23
C SER A 97 1.42 -47.65 -49.48
N LEU A 98 0.29 -48.10 -50.04
CA LEU A 98 -1.05 -47.85 -49.51
C LEU A 98 -1.82 -49.15 -49.30
N GLU A 99 -2.74 -49.13 -48.35
CA GLU A 99 -3.79 -50.12 -48.17
C GLU A 99 -5.11 -49.49 -48.63
N LEU A 100 -5.75 -50.11 -49.61
CA LEU A 100 -6.99 -49.63 -50.22
C LEU A 100 -8.13 -50.56 -49.86
N GLN A 101 -9.25 -50.01 -49.42
CA GLN A 101 -10.52 -50.72 -49.42
C GLN A 101 -11.19 -50.48 -50.77
N CYS A 102 -11.37 -51.53 -51.54
CA CYS A 102 -11.87 -51.42 -52.90
C CYS A 102 -12.89 -52.50 -53.23
N GLN A 103 -13.72 -52.17 -54.22
CA GLN A 103 -14.66 -53.08 -54.82
C GLN A 103 -14.13 -53.54 -56.18
N VAL A 104 -14.10 -54.85 -56.36
CA VAL A 104 -13.68 -55.46 -57.63
C VAL A 104 -14.75 -55.24 -58.69
N SER A 105 -14.36 -54.67 -59.82
CA SER A 105 -15.28 -54.38 -60.91
C SER A 105 -14.64 -54.55 -62.28
N LEU A 106 -15.47 -54.45 -63.33
CA LEU A 106 -15.03 -54.52 -64.72
C LEU A 106 -15.65 -53.36 -65.49
N TYR A 107 -14.83 -52.66 -66.28
CA TYR A 107 -15.25 -51.55 -67.12
C TYR A 107 -15.93 -52.07 -68.39
N GLU A 108 -17.26 -51.99 -68.43
CA GLU A 108 -18.12 -52.65 -69.43
C GLU A 108 -17.76 -52.31 -70.88
N ALA A 109 -17.38 -51.06 -71.15
CA ALA A 109 -17.12 -50.58 -72.52
C ALA A 109 -15.89 -51.25 -73.15
N ASN A 110 -14.85 -51.53 -72.36
CA ASN A 110 -13.57 -52.04 -72.87
C ASN A 110 -13.16 -53.39 -72.26
N GLY A 111 -13.99 -53.99 -71.41
CA GLY A 111 -13.72 -55.28 -70.77
C GLY A 111 -12.55 -55.29 -69.78
N LYS A 112 -12.11 -54.13 -69.28
CA LYS A 112 -10.92 -54.03 -68.41
C LYS A 112 -11.26 -54.25 -66.94
N TYR A 113 -10.44 -55.04 -66.26
CA TYR A 113 -10.52 -55.24 -64.82
C TYR A 113 -10.07 -53.99 -64.06
N GLN A 114 -10.84 -53.58 -63.05
CA GLN A 114 -10.56 -52.37 -62.28
C GLN A 114 -10.98 -52.51 -60.81
N LEU A 115 -10.30 -51.77 -59.95
CA LEU A 115 -10.67 -51.61 -58.54
C LEU A 115 -11.30 -50.24 -58.31
N ILE A 116 -12.53 -50.23 -57.81
CA ILE A 116 -13.18 -48.99 -57.37
C ILE A 116 -12.78 -48.76 -55.92
N VAL A 117 -12.00 -47.72 -55.65
CA VAL A 117 -11.46 -47.42 -54.31
C VAL A 117 -12.49 -46.63 -53.51
N GLU A 118 -12.89 -47.17 -52.37
CA GLU A 118 -13.79 -46.53 -51.42
C GLU A 118 -13.02 -45.71 -50.38
N THR A 119 -11.99 -46.32 -49.78
CA THR A 119 -11.12 -45.68 -48.78
C THR A 119 -9.67 -46.09 -49.02
N MET A 120 -8.73 -45.23 -48.62
CA MET A 120 -7.29 -45.54 -48.68
C MET A 120 -6.57 -45.03 -47.44
N GLN A 121 -5.58 -45.79 -46.98
CA GLN A 121 -4.70 -45.44 -45.88
C GLN A 121 -3.24 -45.74 -46.25
N LYS A 122 -2.29 -45.00 -45.68
CA LYS A 122 -0.87 -45.26 -45.87
C LYS A 122 -0.48 -46.55 -45.15
N SER A 123 0.13 -47.48 -45.87
CA SER A 123 0.62 -48.75 -45.31
C SER A 123 1.86 -48.48 -44.44
N GLY A 124 1.89 -48.99 -43.21
CA GLY A 124 3.07 -48.97 -42.32
C GLY A 124 2.94 -48.18 -41.02
N LEU A 125 2.01 -47.21 -40.94
CA LEU A 125 1.78 -46.45 -39.71
C LEU A 125 1.12 -47.28 -38.61
N GLY A 126 0.25 -48.24 -38.97
CA GLY A 126 -0.48 -49.05 -37.99
C GLY A 126 0.40 -49.94 -37.13
N GLU A 127 1.37 -50.65 -37.72
CA GLU A 127 2.26 -51.55 -36.98
C GLU A 127 3.24 -50.79 -36.06
N LEU A 128 3.80 -49.68 -36.55
CA LEU A 128 4.66 -48.81 -35.73
C LEU A 128 3.85 -48.15 -34.60
N PHE A 129 2.66 -47.65 -34.89
CA PHE A 129 1.81 -47.05 -33.87
C PHE A 129 1.36 -48.07 -32.80
N GLU A 130 1.04 -49.30 -33.22
CA GLU A 130 0.73 -50.39 -32.28
C GLU A 130 1.93 -50.73 -31.39
N LYS A 131 3.14 -50.87 -31.97
CA LYS A 131 4.38 -51.07 -31.19
C LYS A 131 4.66 -49.93 -30.23
N TYR A 132 4.43 -48.69 -30.65
CA TYR A 132 4.55 -47.52 -29.79
C TYR A 132 3.58 -47.58 -28.61
N LEU A 133 2.31 -47.90 -28.85
CA LEU A 133 1.29 -47.99 -27.81
C LEU A 133 1.59 -49.12 -26.82
N GLN A 134 2.04 -50.27 -27.31
CA GLN A 134 2.48 -51.40 -26.50
C GLN A 134 3.67 -51.01 -25.60
N LEU A 135 4.69 -50.36 -26.17
CA LEU A 135 5.86 -49.90 -25.43
C LEU A 135 5.50 -48.84 -24.39
N LYS A 136 4.65 -47.87 -24.77
CA LYS A 136 4.14 -46.84 -23.86
C LYS A 136 3.47 -47.48 -22.65
N ASN A 137 2.53 -48.39 -22.87
CA ASN A 137 1.80 -49.05 -21.78
C ASN A 137 2.74 -49.89 -20.89
N LYS A 138 3.72 -50.58 -21.48
CA LYS A 138 4.72 -51.34 -20.73
C LYS A 138 5.53 -50.45 -19.78
N LEU A 139 6.11 -49.36 -20.29
CA LEU A 139 6.95 -48.46 -19.49
C LEU A 139 6.14 -47.64 -18.47
N GLU A 140 4.88 -47.34 -18.79
CA GLU A 140 3.93 -46.71 -17.87
C GLU A 140 3.62 -47.62 -16.68
N GLN A 141 3.41 -48.92 -16.92
CA GLN A 141 3.21 -49.93 -15.87
C GLN A 141 4.45 -50.13 -14.99
N GLU A 142 5.65 -50.02 -15.57
CA GLU A 142 6.92 -50.03 -14.83
C GLU A 142 7.15 -48.73 -14.04
N GLY A 143 6.34 -47.70 -14.27
CA GLY A 143 6.36 -46.45 -13.50
C GLY A 143 7.38 -45.42 -13.96
N LEU A 144 8.03 -45.59 -15.12
CA LEU A 144 9.08 -44.70 -15.61
C LEU A 144 8.58 -43.28 -15.95
N PHE A 145 7.27 -43.09 -16.09
CA PHE A 145 6.68 -41.79 -16.44
C PHE A 145 6.25 -40.96 -15.22
N SER A 146 6.38 -41.49 -14.01
CA SER A 146 5.93 -40.81 -12.79
C SER A 146 6.65 -39.48 -12.60
N GLU A 147 5.92 -38.40 -12.28
CA GLU A 147 6.54 -37.10 -12.02
C GLU A 147 7.38 -37.10 -10.73
N ALA A 148 7.08 -37.97 -9.77
CA ALA A 148 7.75 -38.01 -8.47
C ALA A 148 9.22 -38.47 -8.53
N ILE A 149 9.60 -39.17 -9.60
CA ILE A 149 10.96 -39.69 -9.83
C ILE A 149 11.80 -38.77 -10.72
N LYS A 150 11.18 -37.76 -11.35
CA LYS A 150 11.86 -36.82 -12.25
C LYS A 150 12.77 -35.90 -11.47
N LYS A 151 13.95 -35.64 -12.02
CA LYS A 151 14.99 -34.82 -11.40
C LYS A 151 14.74 -33.35 -11.67
N PRO A 152 14.86 -32.48 -10.66
CA PRO A 152 14.76 -31.04 -10.88
C PRO A 152 15.98 -30.56 -11.67
N LEU A 153 15.76 -29.66 -12.63
CA LEU A 153 16.83 -29.01 -13.35
C LEU A 153 17.62 -28.08 -12.41
N PRO A 154 18.97 -28.07 -12.47
CA PRO A 154 19.77 -27.09 -11.76
C PRO A 154 19.36 -25.68 -12.17
N ARG A 155 19.13 -24.79 -11.19
CA ARG A 155 18.69 -23.42 -11.47
C ARG A 155 19.72 -22.60 -12.26
N PHE A 156 21.00 -22.92 -12.08
CA PHE A 156 22.13 -22.24 -12.74
C PHE A 156 23.12 -23.29 -13.27
N PRO A 157 22.79 -23.96 -14.37
CA PRO A 157 23.71 -24.90 -15.00
C PRO A 157 24.90 -24.11 -15.55
N GLN A 158 26.12 -24.56 -15.27
CA GLN A 158 27.35 -23.98 -15.80
C GLN A 158 27.72 -24.63 -17.12
N THR A 159 27.52 -25.95 -17.23
CA THR A 159 27.85 -26.70 -18.44
C THR A 159 26.66 -27.53 -18.91
N ILE A 160 26.28 -27.37 -20.17
CA ILE A 160 25.18 -28.12 -20.80
C ILE A 160 25.77 -29.09 -21.82
N GLY A 161 25.36 -30.36 -21.72
CA GLY A 161 25.66 -31.37 -22.74
C GLY A 161 24.55 -31.42 -23.79
N VAL A 162 24.90 -31.40 -25.07
CA VAL A 162 23.94 -31.51 -26.17
C VAL A 162 24.22 -32.78 -26.96
N ILE A 163 23.24 -33.69 -26.95
CA ILE A 163 23.28 -34.97 -27.68
C ILE A 163 22.46 -34.77 -28.96
N THR A 164 23.17 -34.60 -30.07
CA THR A 164 22.54 -34.41 -31.39
C THR A 164 23.56 -34.67 -32.51
N SER A 165 23.09 -34.65 -33.76
CA SER A 165 23.96 -34.76 -34.93
C SER A 165 24.80 -33.48 -35.11
N PRO A 166 26.12 -33.59 -35.32
CA PRO A 166 27.01 -32.42 -35.48
C PRO A 166 26.63 -31.54 -36.68
N ASP A 167 26.06 -32.13 -37.74
CA ASP A 167 25.63 -31.40 -38.94
C ASP A 167 24.17 -30.91 -38.87
N GLY A 168 23.46 -31.21 -37.78
CA GLY A 168 22.04 -30.91 -37.63
C GLY A 168 21.74 -29.42 -37.37
N ALA A 169 20.67 -28.90 -37.97
CA ALA A 169 20.15 -27.57 -37.68
C ALA A 169 19.81 -27.39 -36.18
N ALA A 170 19.33 -28.45 -35.53
CA ALA A 170 18.99 -28.46 -34.11
C ALA A 170 20.16 -28.04 -33.20
N LEU A 171 21.40 -28.42 -33.53
CA LEU A 171 22.57 -28.02 -32.77
C LEU A 171 22.79 -26.50 -32.83
N ARG A 172 22.66 -25.93 -34.03
CA ARG A 172 22.82 -24.48 -34.26
C ARG A 172 21.74 -23.69 -33.53
N ASP A 173 20.51 -24.21 -33.52
CA ASP A 173 19.38 -23.61 -32.83
C ASP A 173 19.58 -23.57 -31.30
N VAL A 174 20.06 -24.68 -30.72
CA VAL A 174 20.41 -24.75 -29.29
C VAL A 174 21.56 -23.79 -28.96
N ILE A 175 22.67 -23.86 -29.69
CA ILE A 175 23.86 -23.02 -29.44
C ILE A 175 23.53 -21.53 -29.55
N SER A 176 22.85 -21.12 -30.64
CA SER A 176 22.51 -19.71 -30.85
C SER A 176 21.56 -19.17 -29.77
N THR A 177 20.61 -19.98 -29.32
CA THR A 177 19.67 -19.61 -28.26
C THR A 177 20.37 -19.50 -26.91
N LEU A 178 21.22 -20.48 -26.56
CA LEU A 178 22.02 -20.47 -25.32
C LEU A 178 22.97 -19.27 -25.29
N LEU A 179 23.76 -19.03 -26.34
CA LEU A 179 24.71 -17.91 -26.38
C LEU A 179 24.02 -16.53 -26.34
N ARG A 180 22.78 -16.43 -26.85
CA ARG A 180 21.99 -15.19 -26.79
C ARG A 180 21.44 -14.93 -25.39
N ARG A 181 20.94 -15.97 -24.71
CA ARG A 181 20.26 -15.85 -23.40
C ARG A 181 21.21 -15.98 -22.21
N ASN A 182 22.27 -16.76 -22.31
CA ASN A 182 23.24 -17.02 -21.25
C ASN A 182 24.65 -17.27 -21.79
N LYS A 183 25.45 -16.20 -21.86
CA LYS A 183 26.84 -16.25 -22.37
C LYS A 183 27.84 -16.94 -21.44
N SER A 184 27.45 -17.20 -20.20
CA SER A 184 28.34 -17.78 -19.18
C SER A 184 28.33 -19.31 -19.18
N VAL A 185 27.44 -19.93 -19.96
CA VAL A 185 27.32 -21.38 -20.05
C VAL A 185 28.31 -21.96 -21.03
N SER A 186 29.00 -23.01 -20.60
CA SER A 186 29.81 -23.86 -21.47
C SER A 186 28.94 -24.93 -22.12
N ILE A 187 29.19 -25.22 -23.40
CA ILE A 187 28.43 -26.21 -24.16
C ILE A 187 29.36 -27.33 -24.55
N ILE A 188 29.02 -28.57 -24.19
CA ILE A 188 29.73 -29.78 -24.61
C ILE A 188 28.82 -30.53 -25.57
N VAL A 189 29.30 -30.78 -26.79
CA VAL A 189 28.54 -31.53 -27.80
C VAL A 189 28.95 -32.99 -27.77
N TYR A 190 27.97 -33.88 -27.63
CA TYR A 190 28.11 -35.32 -27.75
C TYR A 190 27.57 -35.74 -29.13
N PRO A 191 28.44 -35.77 -30.16
CA PRO A 191 28.01 -36.04 -31.54
C PRO A 191 27.40 -37.43 -31.65
N THR A 192 26.16 -37.52 -32.10
CA THR A 192 25.39 -38.76 -32.18
C THR A 192 24.48 -38.76 -33.40
N LEU A 193 24.35 -39.91 -34.06
CA LEU A 193 23.31 -40.09 -35.06
C LEU A 193 21.95 -40.11 -34.37
N VAL A 194 21.08 -39.18 -34.77
CA VAL A 194 19.72 -39.02 -34.23
C VAL A 194 18.64 -39.68 -35.10
N GLN A 195 19.05 -40.31 -36.21
CA GLN A 195 18.17 -40.99 -37.15
C GLN A 195 18.87 -42.23 -37.73
N GLY A 196 18.08 -43.24 -38.10
CA GLY A 196 18.56 -44.49 -38.65
C GLY A 196 18.69 -45.60 -37.60
N ILE A 197 19.03 -46.81 -38.07
CA ILE A 197 18.98 -48.05 -37.28
C ILE A 197 19.96 -48.04 -36.09
N SER A 198 21.12 -47.39 -36.24
CA SER A 198 22.14 -47.29 -35.19
C SER A 198 21.88 -46.18 -34.17
N ALA A 199 20.93 -45.27 -34.43
CA ALA A 199 20.75 -44.05 -33.66
C ALA A 199 20.39 -44.33 -32.19
N ALA A 200 19.50 -45.29 -31.92
CA ALA A 200 19.12 -45.64 -30.55
C ALA A 200 20.33 -46.07 -29.69
N ASN A 201 21.23 -46.88 -30.25
CA ASN A 201 22.44 -47.34 -29.55
C ASN A 201 23.45 -46.22 -29.33
N GLU A 202 23.61 -45.33 -30.30
CA GLU A 202 24.49 -44.17 -30.19
C GLU A 202 24.00 -43.17 -29.15
N ILE A 203 22.68 -42.89 -29.11
CA ILE A 203 22.06 -42.04 -28.09
C ILE A 203 22.31 -42.63 -26.69
N CYS A 204 22.09 -43.94 -26.51
CA CYS A 204 22.37 -44.61 -25.23
C CYS A 204 23.85 -44.50 -24.83
N SER A 205 24.75 -44.67 -25.80
CA SER A 205 26.20 -44.56 -25.57
C SER A 205 26.60 -43.14 -25.19
N ALA A 206 26.03 -42.12 -25.82
CA ALA A 206 26.28 -40.72 -25.48
C ALA A 206 25.77 -40.33 -24.09
N ILE A 207 24.57 -40.79 -23.71
CA ILE A 207 24.05 -40.59 -22.35
C ILE A 207 24.97 -41.27 -21.33
N THR A 208 25.43 -42.49 -21.60
CA THR A 208 26.34 -43.22 -20.72
C THR A 208 27.68 -42.49 -20.59
N ASN A 209 28.28 -42.09 -21.71
CA ASN A 209 29.53 -41.32 -21.73
C ASN A 209 29.43 -40.00 -20.96
N ALA A 210 28.32 -39.27 -21.09
CA ALA A 210 28.10 -38.04 -20.34
C ALA A 210 28.02 -38.29 -18.83
N ASN A 211 27.33 -39.36 -18.42
CA ASN A 211 27.23 -39.77 -17.02
C ASN A 211 28.56 -40.26 -16.42
N GLU A 212 29.41 -40.92 -17.22
CA GLU A 212 30.75 -41.35 -16.80
C GLU A 212 31.70 -40.15 -16.63
N ARG A 213 31.67 -39.19 -17.55
CA ARG A 213 32.55 -38.02 -17.52
C ARG A 213 32.16 -37.00 -16.44
N LYS A 214 30.86 -36.86 -16.15
CA LYS A 214 30.34 -35.89 -15.16
C LYS A 214 30.81 -34.44 -15.38
N GLU A 215 30.96 -34.06 -16.64
CA GLU A 215 31.41 -32.71 -17.05
C GLU A 215 30.24 -31.73 -17.26
N VAL A 216 29.00 -32.22 -17.23
CA VAL A 216 27.79 -31.45 -17.56
C VAL A 216 26.74 -31.53 -16.44
N ASP A 217 26.02 -30.42 -16.23
CA ASP A 217 24.99 -30.31 -15.19
C ASP A 217 23.60 -30.73 -15.69
N ALA A 218 23.37 -30.62 -17.00
CA ALA A 218 22.14 -31.01 -17.67
C ALA A 218 22.43 -31.51 -19.08
N LEU A 219 21.60 -32.45 -19.55
CA LEU A 219 21.67 -33.00 -20.90
C LEU A 219 20.45 -32.56 -21.72
N ILE A 220 20.69 -32.14 -22.95
CA ILE A 220 19.65 -31.90 -23.95
C ILE A 220 19.80 -32.97 -25.02
N VAL A 221 18.80 -33.84 -25.12
CA VAL A 221 18.66 -34.79 -26.23
C VAL A 221 17.73 -34.13 -27.24
N CYS A 222 18.24 -33.76 -28.41
CA CYS A 222 17.46 -33.00 -29.37
C CYS A 222 17.63 -33.48 -30.81
N ARG A 223 16.55 -33.30 -31.56
CA ARG A 223 16.48 -33.53 -33.01
C ARG A 223 15.68 -32.40 -33.64
N GLY A 224 15.99 -32.08 -34.90
CA GLY A 224 15.11 -31.23 -35.71
C GLY A 224 13.80 -31.95 -36.07
N GLY A 225 12.91 -31.25 -36.77
CA GLY A 225 11.68 -31.86 -37.29
C GLY A 225 11.94 -33.01 -38.27
N GLY A 226 10.95 -33.88 -38.44
CA GLY A 226 10.98 -34.96 -39.43
C GLY A 226 9.78 -35.89 -39.30
N SER A 227 9.74 -36.94 -40.14
CA SER A 227 8.64 -37.90 -40.10
C SER A 227 8.69 -38.75 -38.81
N ILE A 228 7.59 -39.41 -38.48
CA ILE A 228 7.53 -40.32 -37.33
C ILE A 228 8.51 -41.49 -37.45
N GLU A 229 8.87 -41.87 -38.68
CA GLU A 229 9.86 -42.90 -38.99
C GLU A 229 11.25 -42.46 -38.55
N ASP A 230 11.59 -41.19 -38.77
CA ASP A 230 12.87 -40.66 -38.32
C ASP A 230 12.94 -40.47 -36.79
N LEU A 231 11.79 -40.19 -36.16
CA LEU A 231 11.66 -40.07 -34.69
C LEU A 231 11.66 -41.45 -33.99
N TRP A 232 11.57 -42.54 -34.75
CA TRP A 232 11.42 -43.89 -34.20
C TRP A 232 12.60 -44.31 -33.31
N SER A 233 13.79 -43.78 -33.56
CA SER A 233 14.98 -44.00 -32.72
C SER A 233 14.76 -43.66 -31.24
N PHE A 234 13.85 -42.74 -30.95
CA PHE A 234 13.48 -42.27 -29.61
C PHE A 234 12.30 -43.04 -29.00
N ASN A 235 11.68 -43.94 -29.77
CA ASN A 235 10.60 -44.84 -29.34
C ASN A 235 11.14 -46.27 -29.11
N THR A 236 12.25 -46.37 -28.38
CA THR A 236 12.90 -47.65 -28.03
C THR A 236 13.01 -47.79 -26.51
N ASP A 237 12.97 -49.03 -26.04
CA ASP A 237 13.15 -49.39 -24.64
C ASP A 237 14.56 -49.03 -24.14
N SER A 238 15.59 -49.27 -24.96
CA SER A 238 16.98 -48.93 -24.62
C SER A 238 17.16 -47.44 -24.31
N VAL A 239 16.64 -46.55 -25.16
CA VAL A 239 16.71 -45.10 -24.94
C VAL A 239 15.89 -44.68 -23.72
N ALA A 240 14.71 -45.26 -23.52
CA ALA A 240 13.90 -45.00 -22.33
C ALA A 240 14.67 -45.33 -21.03
N TYR A 241 15.24 -46.53 -20.92
CA TYR A 241 16.02 -46.90 -19.74
C TYR A 241 17.31 -46.08 -19.60
N ALA A 242 17.96 -45.71 -20.71
CA ALA A 242 19.17 -44.87 -20.65
C ALA A 242 18.86 -43.47 -20.09
N ILE A 243 17.74 -42.86 -20.50
CA ILE A 243 17.28 -41.57 -19.96
C ILE A 243 16.91 -41.72 -18.49
N PHE A 244 16.10 -42.71 -18.13
CA PHE A 244 15.67 -42.94 -16.76
C PHE A 244 16.83 -43.20 -15.78
N ASN A 245 17.82 -43.99 -16.20
CA ASN A 245 18.99 -44.33 -15.38
C ASN A 245 20.08 -43.25 -15.38
N SER A 246 19.95 -42.21 -16.21
CA SER A 246 20.92 -41.11 -16.26
C SER A 246 21.00 -40.42 -14.91
N THR A 247 22.19 -40.25 -14.32
CA THR A 247 22.40 -39.50 -13.07
C THR A 247 22.18 -38.01 -13.27
N ILE A 248 22.51 -37.49 -14.44
CA ILE A 248 22.37 -36.10 -14.88
C ILE A 248 20.96 -35.88 -15.42
N PRO A 249 20.27 -34.77 -15.09
CA PRO A 249 18.93 -34.48 -15.58
C PRO A 249 18.89 -34.33 -17.10
N VAL A 250 17.91 -34.96 -17.75
CA VAL A 250 17.77 -35.04 -19.20
C VAL A 250 16.53 -34.28 -19.67
N ILE A 251 16.73 -33.42 -20.66
CA ILE A 251 15.69 -32.68 -21.35
C ILE A 251 15.52 -33.29 -22.74
N SER A 252 14.31 -33.77 -23.04
CA SER A 252 13.96 -34.22 -24.39
C SER A 252 13.42 -33.05 -25.21
N ALA A 253 13.98 -32.85 -26.39
CA ALA A 253 13.61 -31.82 -27.35
C ALA A 253 13.52 -32.41 -28.76
N VAL A 254 12.72 -33.46 -28.90
CA VAL A 254 12.64 -34.31 -30.08
C VAL A 254 11.28 -34.20 -30.77
N GLY A 255 10.18 -34.27 -30.01
CA GLY A 255 8.83 -34.13 -30.53
C GLY A 255 8.39 -32.68 -30.75
N HIS A 256 7.46 -32.46 -31.69
CA HIS A 256 6.69 -31.20 -31.78
C HIS A 256 5.42 -31.30 -30.91
N GLU A 257 4.60 -30.25 -30.86
CA GLU A 257 3.35 -30.25 -30.07
C GLU A 257 2.40 -31.42 -30.37
N THR A 258 2.46 -32.00 -31.57
CA THR A 258 1.58 -33.09 -32.02
C THR A 258 2.18 -34.49 -31.94
N ASP A 259 3.52 -34.64 -31.88
CA ASP A 259 4.21 -35.92 -32.04
C ASP A 259 5.05 -36.26 -30.80
N PHE A 260 4.41 -36.89 -29.81
CA PHE A 260 5.07 -37.28 -28.56
C PHE A 260 5.85 -38.59 -28.70
N THR A 261 7.12 -38.58 -28.33
CA THR A 261 7.97 -39.78 -28.28
C THR A 261 8.03 -40.37 -26.88
N ILE A 262 8.43 -41.65 -26.77
CA ILE A 262 8.66 -42.29 -25.47
C ILE A 262 9.76 -41.57 -24.68
N ALA A 263 10.82 -41.12 -25.35
CA ALA A 263 11.86 -40.29 -24.73
C ALA A 263 11.30 -39.02 -24.07
N ASP A 264 10.28 -38.39 -24.66
CA ASP A 264 9.63 -37.19 -24.07
C ASP A 264 8.88 -37.51 -22.78
N PHE A 265 8.32 -38.71 -22.63
CA PHE A 265 7.61 -39.11 -21.42
C PHE A 265 8.57 -39.47 -20.28
N VAL A 266 9.69 -40.12 -20.62
CA VAL A 266 10.69 -40.58 -19.64
C VAL A 266 11.63 -39.45 -19.20
N ALA A 267 11.89 -38.47 -20.06
CA ALA A 267 12.75 -37.34 -19.71
C ALA A 267 12.24 -36.58 -18.49
N ASP A 268 13.18 -36.00 -17.74
CA ASP A 268 12.89 -35.19 -16.56
C ASP A 268 12.10 -33.95 -16.95
N ILE A 269 12.44 -33.36 -18.10
CA ILE A 269 11.76 -32.21 -18.67
C ILE A 269 11.55 -32.43 -20.16
N ARG A 270 10.35 -32.10 -20.63
CA ARG A 270 10.04 -32.04 -22.06
C ARG A 270 10.11 -30.61 -22.56
N ALA A 271 10.78 -30.43 -23.69
CA ALA A 271 10.73 -29.21 -24.50
C ALA A 271 10.12 -29.52 -25.88
N PRO A 272 9.23 -28.66 -26.42
CA PRO A 272 8.59 -28.87 -27.72
C PRO A 272 9.54 -28.65 -28.92
N THR A 273 10.69 -28.00 -28.71
CA THR A 273 11.68 -27.74 -29.75
C THR A 273 13.09 -27.68 -29.15
N PRO A 274 14.15 -27.88 -29.95
CA PRO A 274 15.53 -27.66 -29.51
C PRO A 274 15.76 -26.23 -28.98
N THR A 275 15.12 -25.23 -29.60
CA THR A 275 15.17 -23.84 -29.11
C THR A 275 14.54 -23.72 -27.73
N ALA A 276 13.34 -24.28 -27.51
CA ALA A 276 12.65 -24.22 -26.22
C ALA A 276 13.46 -24.90 -25.10
N ALA A 277 14.15 -26.01 -25.39
CA ALA A 277 15.06 -26.63 -24.43
C ALA A 277 16.16 -25.67 -23.99
N ALA A 278 16.79 -24.96 -24.93
CA ALA A 278 17.78 -23.94 -24.61
C ALA A 278 17.20 -22.78 -23.78
N GLU A 279 15.92 -22.43 -23.98
CA GLU A 279 15.24 -21.38 -23.19
C GLU A 279 15.01 -21.82 -21.74
N ILE A 280 14.48 -23.02 -21.54
CA ILE A 280 14.22 -23.60 -20.20
C ILE A 280 15.52 -23.64 -19.39
N VAL A 281 16.62 -24.10 -19.99
CA VAL A 281 17.91 -24.19 -19.30
C VAL A 281 18.52 -22.82 -18.99
N SER A 282 18.14 -21.78 -19.74
CA SER A 282 18.66 -20.41 -19.57
C SER A 282 17.77 -19.50 -18.71
N GLU A 283 16.64 -20.00 -18.21
CA GLU A 283 15.64 -19.18 -17.51
C GLU A 283 16.20 -18.58 -16.22
N GLY A 284 16.84 -19.39 -15.38
CA GLY A 284 17.41 -18.93 -14.10
C GLY A 284 18.40 -17.78 -14.26
N SER A 285 19.29 -17.85 -15.24
CA SER A 285 20.28 -16.79 -15.50
C SER A 285 19.63 -15.46 -15.92
N ASN A 286 18.57 -15.52 -16.73
CA ASN A 286 17.81 -14.33 -17.10
C ASN A 286 17.07 -13.72 -15.89
N GLU A 287 16.49 -14.56 -15.02
CA GLU A 287 15.87 -14.10 -13.78
C GLU A 287 16.88 -13.35 -12.89
N ILE A 288 18.09 -13.89 -12.70
CA ILE A 288 19.14 -13.22 -11.92
C ILE A 288 19.48 -11.86 -12.53
N LEU A 289 19.71 -11.79 -13.84
CA LEU A 289 20.06 -10.52 -14.49
C LEU A 289 18.94 -9.48 -14.32
N SER A 290 17.68 -9.90 -14.46
CA SER A 290 16.53 -9.03 -14.21
C SER A 290 16.48 -8.54 -12.76
N THR A 291 16.76 -9.44 -11.81
CA THR A 291 16.78 -9.15 -10.37
C THR A 291 17.90 -8.16 -10.01
N ILE A 292 19.10 -8.37 -10.55
CA ILE A 292 20.24 -7.44 -10.38
C ILE A 292 19.88 -6.06 -10.89
N ASN A 293 19.25 -5.95 -12.07
CA ASN A 293 18.82 -4.66 -12.62
C ASN A 293 17.79 -3.95 -11.72
N VAL A 294 16.85 -4.69 -11.14
CA VAL A 294 15.89 -4.13 -10.16
C VAL A 294 16.60 -3.58 -8.94
N TYR A 295 17.59 -4.30 -8.39
CA TYR A 295 18.37 -3.84 -7.24
C TYR A 295 19.24 -2.62 -7.59
N LEU A 296 19.89 -2.60 -8.76
CA LEU A 296 20.68 -1.46 -9.23
C LEU A 296 19.82 -0.20 -9.37
N ASN A 297 18.63 -0.32 -9.97
CA ASN A 297 17.69 0.79 -10.10
C ASN A 297 17.20 1.30 -8.73
N SER A 298 16.94 0.38 -7.80
CA SER A 298 16.52 0.72 -6.44
C SER A 298 17.64 1.44 -5.67
N MET A 299 18.86 0.93 -5.76
CA MET A 299 20.04 1.55 -5.16
C MET A 299 20.29 2.95 -5.72
N SER A 300 20.23 3.11 -7.05
CA SER A 300 20.35 4.41 -7.71
C SER A 300 19.32 5.41 -7.19
N ARG A 301 18.05 5.00 -7.09
CA ARG A 301 16.97 5.85 -6.57
C ARG A 301 17.23 6.29 -5.12
N VAL A 302 17.68 5.38 -4.26
CA VAL A 302 17.98 5.69 -2.85
C VAL A 302 19.16 6.66 -2.74
N LEU A 303 20.22 6.44 -3.52
CA LEU A 303 21.40 7.32 -3.53
C LEU A 303 21.06 8.71 -4.04
N THR A 304 20.34 8.82 -5.16
CA THR A 304 19.89 10.10 -5.70
C THR A 304 19.02 10.85 -4.70
N GLY A 305 18.04 10.17 -4.10
CA GLY A 305 17.20 10.78 -3.06
C GLY A 305 18.00 11.25 -1.84
N LYS A 306 19.06 10.51 -1.44
CA LYS A 306 19.93 10.91 -0.33
C LYS A 306 20.76 12.15 -0.67
N ILE A 307 21.29 12.23 -1.90
CA ILE A 307 22.03 13.38 -2.41
C ILE A 307 21.11 14.61 -2.41
N GLU A 308 19.93 14.51 -3.00
CA GLU A 308 18.95 15.61 -3.06
C GLU A 308 18.57 16.10 -1.66
N GLN A 309 18.25 15.20 -0.72
CA GLN A 309 17.96 15.56 0.66
C GLN A 309 19.12 16.28 1.34
N THR A 310 20.35 15.83 1.08
CA THR A 310 21.55 16.44 1.67
C THR A 310 21.80 17.82 1.07
N GLN A 311 21.59 17.99 -0.23
CA GLN A 311 21.68 19.27 -0.92
C GLN A 311 20.65 20.27 -0.38
N LEU A 312 19.40 19.84 -0.18
CA LEU A 312 18.36 20.67 0.44
C LEU A 312 18.72 21.08 1.88
N LYS A 313 19.25 20.15 2.69
CA LYS A 313 19.73 20.45 4.03
C LYS A 313 20.89 21.44 4.02
N LEU A 314 21.84 21.28 3.10
CA LEU A 314 22.98 22.18 2.95
C LEU A 314 22.51 23.58 2.56
N ASN A 315 21.65 23.70 1.54
CA ASN A 315 21.06 24.98 1.14
C ASN A 315 20.29 25.65 2.29
N PHE A 316 19.56 24.87 3.09
CA PHE A 316 18.86 25.38 4.26
C PHE A 316 19.82 25.89 5.34
N LEU A 317 20.88 25.14 5.64
CA LEU A 317 21.91 25.55 6.61
C LEU A 317 22.70 26.77 6.12
N GLU A 318 23.03 26.82 4.84
CA GLU A 318 23.70 27.96 4.20
C GLU A 318 22.85 29.23 4.33
N ARG A 319 21.54 29.14 4.10
CA ARG A 319 20.60 30.26 4.32
C ARG A 319 20.51 30.69 5.78
N ARG A 320 20.75 29.79 6.74
CA ARG A 320 20.78 30.10 8.19
C ARG A 320 22.08 30.75 8.64
N LEU A 321 23.15 30.68 7.84
CA LEU A 321 24.34 31.49 8.03
C LEU A 321 24.00 32.93 7.65
N THR A 322 23.28 33.62 8.54
CA THR A 322 23.13 35.07 8.48
C THR A 322 24.53 35.65 8.45
N SER A 323 24.81 36.44 7.41
CA SER A 323 26.13 37.05 7.25
C SER A 323 26.49 37.74 8.57
N PRO A 324 27.67 37.48 9.16
CA PRO A 324 28.12 38.18 10.37
C PRO A 324 27.99 39.70 10.23
N LYS A 325 28.12 40.22 9.00
CA LYS A 325 27.89 41.63 8.65
C LYS A 325 26.45 42.08 8.92
N GLN A 326 25.43 41.29 8.56
CA GLN A 326 24.02 41.60 8.84
C GLN A 326 23.73 41.55 10.34
N ARG A 327 24.25 40.54 11.06
CA ARG A 327 24.08 40.45 12.52
C ARG A 327 24.73 41.64 13.25
N ILE A 328 25.93 42.05 12.82
CA ILE A 328 26.60 43.24 13.34
C ILE A 328 25.82 44.52 13.00
N ALA A 329 25.28 44.63 11.77
CA ALA A 329 24.47 45.78 11.37
C ALA A 329 23.22 45.91 12.26
N SER A 330 22.46 44.83 12.45
CA SER A 330 21.29 44.84 13.35
C SER A 330 21.67 45.19 14.78
N GLN A 331 22.80 44.69 15.30
CA GLN A 331 23.28 45.07 16.64
C GLN A 331 23.65 46.55 16.74
N LYS A 332 24.23 47.15 15.69
CA LYS A 332 24.49 48.60 15.63
C LYS A 332 23.19 49.40 15.65
N ASP A 333 22.17 48.96 14.92
CA ASP A 333 20.86 49.62 14.91
C ASP A 333 20.18 49.56 16.28
N PHE A 334 20.24 48.40 16.95
CA PHE A 334 19.77 48.27 18.33
C PHE A 334 20.51 49.20 19.28
N LEU A 335 21.84 49.26 19.22
CA LEU A 335 22.65 50.17 20.05
C LEU A 335 22.28 51.64 19.82
N ALA A 336 22.06 52.04 18.57
CA ALA A 336 21.61 53.39 18.24
C ALA A 336 20.22 53.69 18.84
N SER A 337 19.29 52.73 18.76
CA SER A 337 17.95 52.87 19.34
C SER A 337 17.99 52.97 20.87
N TYR A 338 18.83 52.17 21.54
CA TYR A 338 19.00 52.24 22.99
C TYR A 338 19.62 53.56 23.42
N ARG A 339 20.61 54.06 22.69
CA ARG A 339 21.21 55.38 22.95
C ARG A 339 20.17 56.50 22.86
N LYS A 340 19.33 56.49 21.81
CA LYS A 340 18.25 57.48 21.65
C LYS A 340 17.23 57.40 22.80
N ARG A 341 16.80 56.19 23.18
CA ARG A 341 15.87 55.98 24.31
C ARG A 341 16.47 56.45 25.64
N MET A 342 17.75 56.16 25.88
CA MET A 342 18.47 56.61 27.07
C MET A 342 18.53 58.14 27.14
N GLN A 343 18.89 58.81 26.04
CA GLN A 343 18.94 60.26 25.98
C GLN A 343 17.58 60.91 26.27
N LEU A 344 16.51 60.40 25.66
CA LEU A 344 15.14 60.88 25.92
C LEU A 344 14.71 60.66 27.37
N ASN A 345 14.99 59.48 27.94
CA ASN A 345 14.64 59.21 29.33
C ASN A 345 15.42 60.10 30.31
N ILE A 346 16.71 60.33 30.06
CA ILE A 346 17.54 61.22 30.87
C ILE A 346 16.98 62.64 30.79
N SER A 347 16.72 63.16 29.59
CA SER A 347 16.19 64.52 29.44
C SER A 347 14.82 64.67 30.11
N SER A 348 13.91 63.71 29.91
CA SER A 348 12.60 63.72 30.58
C SER A 348 12.71 63.63 32.10
N LYS A 349 13.65 62.85 32.66
CA LYS A 349 13.86 62.77 34.11
C LYS A 349 14.46 64.05 34.67
N VAL A 350 15.45 64.63 34.01
CA VAL A 350 16.04 65.92 34.40
C VAL A 350 14.96 67.01 34.40
N GLU A 351 14.14 67.07 33.36
CA GLU A 351 13.04 68.04 33.27
C GLU A 351 12.00 67.83 34.36
N ALA A 352 11.62 66.58 34.64
CA ALA A 352 10.72 66.27 35.75
C ALA A 352 11.28 66.71 37.12
N TYR A 353 12.59 66.53 37.36
CA TYR A 353 13.23 67.00 38.59
C TYR A 353 13.30 68.53 38.66
N LYS A 354 13.63 69.22 37.56
CA LYS A 354 13.57 70.69 37.52
C LYS A 354 12.17 71.20 37.86
N ASN A 355 11.14 70.58 37.29
CA ASN A 355 9.75 70.94 37.57
C ASN A 355 9.38 70.67 39.03
N LYS A 356 9.83 69.57 39.63
CA LYS A 356 9.63 69.31 41.08
C LYS A 356 10.29 70.38 41.96
N VAL A 357 11.52 70.77 41.63
CA VAL A 357 12.25 71.82 42.36
C VAL A 357 11.54 73.16 42.23
N ASN A 358 11.12 73.54 41.01
CA ASN A 358 10.38 74.76 40.77
C ASN A 358 9.03 74.77 41.51
N HIS A 359 8.28 73.66 41.49
CA HIS A 359 7.05 73.54 42.26
C HIS A 359 7.28 73.66 43.77
N ALA A 360 8.32 73.02 44.31
CA ALA A 360 8.68 73.16 45.71
C ALA A 360 9.05 74.61 46.06
N ALA A 361 9.81 75.30 45.21
CA ALA A 361 10.17 76.70 45.38
C ALA A 361 8.94 77.64 45.37
N ILE A 362 7.92 77.34 44.56
CA ILE A 362 6.66 78.11 44.51
C ILE A 362 5.78 77.83 45.75
N GLN A 363 5.83 76.62 46.32
CA GLN A 363 5.03 76.25 47.50
C GLN A 363 5.60 76.77 48.82
N LEU A 364 6.85 77.24 48.86
CA LEU A 364 7.41 77.93 50.00
C LEU A 364 6.76 79.33 50.11
N PRO A 365 5.94 79.61 51.14
CA PRO A 365 5.32 80.92 51.29
C PRO A 365 6.43 81.96 51.45
N SER A 366 6.29 83.11 50.78
CA SER A 366 7.26 84.18 50.94
C SER A 366 7.36 84.55 52.42
N PRO A 367 8.55 84.62 53.02
CA PRO A 367 8.72 85.06 54.41
C PRO A 367 8.00 86.39 54.68
N LYS A 368 7.90 87.26 53.67
CA LYS A 368 7.15 88.52 53.72
C LYS A 368 5.65 88.32 53.93
N GLN A 369 5.03 87.33 53.26
CA GLN A 369 3.60 87.02 53.43
C GLN A 369 3.31 86.47 54.83
N ILE A 370 4.14 85.54 55.33
CA ILE A 370 3.99 85.00 56.70
C ILE A 370 4.11 86.14 57.73
N ILE A 371 5.09 87.03 57.57
CA ILE A 371 5.28 88.18 58.48
C ILE A 371 4.07 89.13 58.42
N GLN A 372 3.52 89.40 57.24
CA GLN A 372 2.32 90.24 57.08
C GLN A 372 1.10 89.63 57.78
N GLU A 373 0.85 88.33 57.61
CA GLU A 373 -0.23 87.62 58.28
C GLU A 373 -0.08 87.66 59.81
N LYS A 374 1.14 87.40 60.31
CA LYS A 374 1.41 87.46 61.75
C LYS A 374 1.27 88.86 62.33
N ASN A 375 1.69 89.90 61.61
CA ASN A 375 1.48 91.28 62.03
C ASN A 375 -0.01 91.63 62.09
N HIS A 376 -0.81 91.18 61.12
CA HIS A 376 -2.25 91.35 61.17
C HIS A 376 -2.87 90.65 62.38
N GLN A 377 -2.40 89.43 62.70
CA GLN A 377 -2.84 88.69 63.89
C GLN A 377 -2.51 89.44 65.19
N VAL A 378 -1.32 90.04 65.30
CA VAL A 378 -0.93 90.87 66.45
C VAL A 378 -1.84 92.09 66.60
N ILE A 379 -2.17 92.78 65.51
CA ILE A 379 -3.08 93.94 65.52
C ILE A 379 -4.45 93.54 66.06
N LEU A 380 -5.01 92.42 65.60
CA LEU A 380 -6.30 91.90 66.07
C LEU A 380 -6.27 91.54 67.57
N LEU A 381 -5.20 90.90 68.02
CA LEU A 381 -5.03 90.53 69.43
C LEU A 381 -4.95 91.76 70.35
N ASN A 382 -4.20 92.79 69.95
CA ASN A 382 -4.12 94.06 70.70
C ASN A 382 -5.48 94.76 70.80
N LYS A 383 -6.27 94.75 69.73
CA LYS A 383 -7.63 95.31 69.76
C LYS A 383 -8.53 94.56 70.74
N ARG A 384 -8.46 93.22 70.77
CA ARG A 384 -9.22 92.39 71.73
C ARG A 384 -8.79 92.64 73.17
N LEU A 385 -7.49 92.75 73.42
CA LEU A 385 -6.93 93.06 74.74
C LEU A 385 -7.47 94.39 75.28
N GLY A 386 -7.47 95.44 74.46
CA GLY A 386 -8.00 96.76 74.86
C GLY A 386 -9.48 96.73 75.25
N VAL A 387 -10.31 95.99 74.50
CA VAL A 387 -11.74 95.83 74.80
C VAL A 387 -11.94 95.08 76.12
N ASN A 388 -11.19 94.00 76.34
CA ASN A 388 -11.28 93.21 77.57
C ASN A 388 -10.85 93.99 78.81
N ILE A 389 -9.74 94.74 78.73
CA ILE A 389 -9.29 95.60 79.84
C ILE A 389 -10.37 96.61 80.21
N LYS A 390 -10.98 97.29 79.22
CA LYS A 390 -12.03 98.27 79.47
C LYS A 390 -13.27 97.66 80.13
N SER A 391 -13.68 96.46 79.69
CA SER A 391 -14.80 95.73 80.30
C SER A 391 -14.51 95.33 81.75
N GLN A 392 -13.28 94.89 82.02
CA GLN A 392 -12.87 94.49 83.37
C GLN A 392 -12.85 95.67 84.34
N ILE A 393 -12.34 96.83 83.91
CA ILE A 393 -12.36 98.07 84.70
C ILE A 393 -13.80 98.43 85.07
N ASN A 394 -14.72 98.47 84.09
CA ASN A 394 -16.13 98.79 84.32
C ASN A 394 -16.81 97.84 85.32
N THR A 395 -16.47 96.55 85.27
CA THR A 395 -16.98 95.53 86.21
C THR A 395 -16.53 95.81 87.64
N TYR A 396 -15.29 96.23 87.85
CA TYR A 396 -14.81 96.62 89.19
C TYR A 396 -15.40 97.96 89.66
N THR A 397 -15.61 98.92 88.75
CA THR A 397 -16.22 100.21 89.11
C THR A 397 -17.68 100.05 89.58
N THR A 398 -18.42 99.14 88.93
CA THR A 398 -19.81 98.79 89.32
C THR A 398 -19.86 98.04 90.66
N LYS A 399 -18.92 97.13 90.94
CA LYS A 399 -18.80 96.51 92.27
C LYS A 399 -18.52 97.53 93.38
N MET A 400 -17.57 98.44 93.15
CA MET A 400 -17.20 99.49 94.10
C MET A 400 -18.40 100.38 94.47
N THR A 401 -19.20 100.75 93.48
CA THR A 401 -20.40 101.59 93.70
C THR A 401 -21.50 100.85 94.46
N SER A 402 -21.66 99.54 94.25
CA SER A 402 -22.58 98.71 95.03
C SER A 402 -22.16 98.64 96.51
N ILE A 403 -20.89 98.36 96.78
CA ILE A 403 -20.34 98.30 98.16
C ILE A 403 -20.57 99.64 98.89
N LYS A 404 -20.34 100.78 98.21
CA LYS A 404 -20.59 102.11 98.78
C LYS A 404 -22.05 102.32 99.19
N LYS A 405 -23.02 101.81 98.42
CA LYS A 405 -24.44 101.90 98.76
C LYS A 405 -24.80 101.03 99.98
N SER A 406 -24.24 99.82 100.07
CA SER A 406 -24.48 98.94 101.23
C SER A 406 -23.97 99.54 102.53
N LEU A 407 -22.83 100.24 102.50
CA LEU A 407 -22.27 100.91 103.68
C LEU A 407 -23.20 101.99 104.24
N LEU A 408 -23.92 102.71 103.36
CA LEU A 408 -24.85 103.77 103.77
C LEU A 408 -26.12 103.24 104.45
N MET A 409 -26.58 102.03 104.11
CA MET A 409 -27.78 101.42 104.69
C MET A 409 -27.59 100.96 106.15
N LEU A 410 -26.36 100.69 106.58
CA LEU A 410 -26.05 100.12 107.90
C LEU A 410 -25.82 101.18 109.00
N ASN A 411 -26.02 102.48 108.72
CA ASN A 411 -25.81 103.54 109.70
C ASN A 411 -27.00 103.68 110.67
N PRO A 412 -26.82 103.49 112.01
CA PRO A 412 -27.92 103.49 112.99
C PRO A 412 -28.69 104.81 113.11
N LYS A 413 -28.05 105.96 112.84
CA LYS A 413 -28.71 107.28 112.86
C LYS A 413 -29.81 107.39 111.80
N SER A 414 -29.64 106.71 110.67
CA SER A 414 -30.63 106.66 109.57
C SER A 414 -31.86 105.80 109.90
N ILE A 415 -31.76 104.91 110.90
CA ILE A 415 -32.87 104.05 111.33
C ILE A 415 -33.78 104.82 112.29
N LEU A 416 -33.21 105.60 113.22
CA LEU A 416 -33.98 106.49 114.12
C LEU A 416 -34.69 107.62 113.36
N SER A 417 -34.09 108.18 112.30
CA SER A 417 -34.72 109.23 111.47
C SER A 417 -35.95 108.74 110.68
N ARG A 418 -36.17 107.42 110.57
CA ARG A 418 -37.33 106.83 109.88
C ARG A 418 -38.55 106.61 110.79
N GLY A 419 -38.52 107.12 112.02
CA GLY A 419 -39.67 107.09 112.94
C GLY A 419 -39.73 105.88 113.87
N TYR A 420 -38.69 105.04 113.90
CA TYR A 420 -38.55 103.97 114.89
C TYR A 420 -38.00 104.52 116.20
N SER A 421 -38.54 104.04 117.32
CA SER A 421 -38.14 104.45 118.66
C SER A 421 -37.55 103.26 119.43
N ILE A 422 -36.58 103.53 120.30
CA ILE A 422 -35.97 102.51 121.16
C ILE A 422 -36.62 102.60 122.53
N VAL A 423 -37.16 101.50 123.04
CA VAL A 423 -37.78 101.44 124.37
C VAL A 423 -36.81 100.82 125.37
N THR A 424 -36.62 101.48 126.50
CA THR A 424 -35.76 101.05 127.61
C THR A 424 -36.53 100.99 128.94
N GLY A 425 -36.12 100.11 129.86
CA GLY A 425 -36.62 100.11 131.24
C GLY A 425 -35.99 101.21 132.11
N ILE A 426 -36.43 101.36 133.37
CA ILE A 426 -35.85 102.33 134.33
C ILE A 426 -34.35 102.10 134.55
N ASP A 427 -33.88 100.86 134.48
CA ASP A 427 -32.48 100.44 134.59
C ASP A 427 -31.72 100.50 133.24
N GLU A 428 -32.18 101.36 132.31
CA GLU A 428 -31.58 101.68 131.00
C GLU A 428 -31.39 100.50 130.02
N LYS A 429 -31.89 99.30 130.34
CA LYS A 429 -31.84 98.13 129.45
C LYS A 429 -32.88 98.22 128.33
N ILE A 430 -32.47 97.92 127.09
CA ILE A 430 -33.36 97.91 125.91
C ILE A 430 -34.33 96.73 126.01
N LEU A 431 -35.62 97.05 126.00
CA LEU A 431 -36.70 96.08 126.06
C LEU A 431 -37.07 95.67 124.63
N ARG A 432 -36.60 94.49 124.21
CA ARG A 432 -36.86 93.93 122.87
C ARG A 432 -38.05 92.98 122.81
N ASP A 433 -38.43 92.41 123.94
CA ASP A 433 -39.44 91.36 124.03
C ASP A 433 -40.34 91.63 125.24
N THR A 434 -41.63 91.33 125.07
CA THR A 434 -42.68 91.59 126.06
C THR A 434 -42.52 90.75 127.33
N LYS A 435 -41.73 89.66 127.30
CA LYS A 435 -41.50 88.78 128.47
C LYS A 435 -40.91 89.50 129.68
N ASN A 436 -40.05 90.49 129.48
CA ASN A 436 -39.30 91.18 130.55
C ASN A 436 -40.03 92.38 131.15
N ILE A 437 -41.35 92.43 131.01
CA ILE A 437 -42.19 93.56 131.37
C ILE A 437 -43.35 93.07 132.24
N SER A 438 -43.65 93.77 133.33
CA SER A 438 -44.84 93.57 134.17
C SER A 438 -45.86 94.68 133.94
N VAL A 439 -47.14 94.40 134.20
CA VAL A 439 -48.18 95.44 134.23
C VAL A 439 -47.89 96.37 135.42
N ASP A 440 -48.03 97.68 135.21
CA ASP A 440 -47.61 98.82 136.05
C ASP A 440 -46.11 99.18 136.06
N ASP A 441 -45.27 98.52 135.24
CA ASP A 441 -43.88 98.98 135.06
C ASP A 441 -43.81 100.32 134.31
N ASN A 442 -42.87 101.17 134.73
CA ASN A 442 -42.52 102.42 134.07
C ASN A 442 -41.39 102.17 133.03
N ILE A 443 -41.58 102.63 131.79
CA ILE A 443 -40.63 102.54 130.67
C ILE A 443 -40.27 103.92 130.08
N VAL A 444 -39.13 104.00 129.39
CA VAL A 444 -38.66 105.17 128.64
C VAL A 444 -38.63 104.86 127.14
N ILE A 445 -39.19 105.73 126.31
CA ILE A 445 -39.19 105.61 124.85
C ILE A 445 -38.31 106.72 124.29
N THR A 446 -37.23 106.37 123.59
CA THR A 446 -36.31 107.32 122.95
C THR A 446 -36.60 107.41 121.46
N PHE A 447 -36.83 108.64 121.00
CA PHE A 447 -37.12 108.98 119.61
C PHE A 447 -35.85 109.49 118.90
N HIS A 448 -35.97 109.76 117.60
CA HIS A 448 -34.95 110.51 116.84
C HIS A 448 -34.43 111.74 117.59
N ASN A 449 -35.33 112.47 118.27
CA ASN A 449 -35.02 113.58 119.16
C ASN A 449 -35.90 113.50 120.41
N GLY A 450 -35.30 113.35 121.59
CA GLY A 450 -35.98 113.36 122.90
C GLY A 450 -36.47 111.99 123.39
N TYR A 451 -37.04 111.97 124.60
CA TYR A 451 -37.58 110.77 125.23
C TYR A 451 -38.89 111.04 125.99
N ALA A 452 -39.73 110.01 126.14
CA ALA A 452 -40.97 110.06 126.94
C ALA A 452 -41.00 108.91 127.96
N LYS A 453 -41.61 109.13 129.13
CA LYS A 453 -41.86 108.10 130.15
C LYS A 453 -43.32 107.63 130.07
N ALA A 454 -43.54 106.32 130.10
CA ALA A 454 -44.87 105.72 130.05
C ALA A 454 -44.97 104.55 131.03
N THR A 455 -46.15 104.33 131.61
CA THR A 455 -46.48 103.12 132.40
C THR A 455 -47.21 102.11 131.54
N ILE A 456 -46.98 100.83 131.81
CA ILE A 456 -47.55 99.73 131.03
C ILE A 456 -48.84 99.27 131.65
N THR A 457 -49.96 99.63 131.02
CA THR A 457 -51.32 99.38 131.56
C THR A 457 -51.85 97.98 131.23
N GLU A 458 -51.36 97.36 130.16
CA GLU A 458 -51.77 96.02 129.74
C GLU A 458 -50.60 95.33 129.04
N LYS A 459 -50.38 94.05 129.35
CA LYS A 459 -49.41 93.21 128.63
C LYS A 459 -50.14 92.09 127.92
N ASN A 460 -50.07 92.10 126.59
CA ASN A 460 -50.52 90.98 125.77
C ASN A 460 -49.29 90.31 125.16
N SER A 461 -49.04 89.07 125.58
CA SER A 461 -47.99 88.24 125.00
C SER A 461 -48.54 87.59 123.74
N LYS A 462 -48.62 88.34 122.64
CA LYS A 462 -48.92 87.76 121.32
C LYS A 462 -47.61 87.30 120.67
N ASN A 463 -47.52 85.97 120.48
CA ASN A 463 -46.58 85.19 119.67
C ASN A 463 -45.11 85.64 119.65
#